data_AF-Q5SI61-F1
#
_entry.id   AF-Q5SI61-F1
#
_cell.length_a   1.000
_cell.length_b   1.000
_cell.length_c   1.000
_cell.angle_alpha   90.00
_cell.angle_beta   90.00
_cell.angle_gamma   90.00
#
_symmetry.space_group_name_H-M   'P 1'
#
loop_
_entity.id
_entity.type
_entity.pdbx_description
1 polymer ?
#
loop_
_entity_poly.entity_id
_entity_poly.type
_entity_poly.pdbx_seq_one_letter_code
_entity_poly.pdbx_strand_id
1 'polypeptide(L)'
;MIARYQTPEMARLWSEESRYRMWARVEAYALEAWEALGEVPKGLSARLLAKLEEKPLDGAFARRVAELEAVTRHDLVAFTRALAEWTGDEEVGRYLHLGLTSSDIVDTAQNALLVEALGLVLEELKGVEEALKALALRHKHTPAIARTHGVHAEPTSFGLRFLSFLAAFQRDEERLKRARETIGVAMLSGSVGNYAHVPPEVEAHVASRLGLRPEPLSTQVVPRDRHAEVMAALAILGGNIERVAVELRHLQRTEVLEAQEPFHEGQTGSSSMPHKKNPVGLENLTGVARLLRGYLFPALEDIALWHERDISHSSVERVILPDATTLAHYALRRLKGILEGLEVFEENLARNLDLTRGLVYSQQVLNALIARGLSRNKAYALVQRNALRSWKEGKSFLELLEADPENPLKGKELRALFDPKPFLRHVDAIYARFGL
;
A
#
# COMPACT_ATOMS: atom_id res chain seq x y z
N MET A 1 11.87 -11.57 -3.97
CA MET A 1 12.29 -10.29 -3.36
C MET A 1 13.63 -10.48 -2.67
N ILE A 2 14.51 -9.47 -2.62
CA ILE A 2 15.75 -9.58 -1.85
C ILE A 2 15.47 -9.63 -0.33
N ALA A 3 16.24 -10.42 0.41
CA ALA A 3 16.05 -10.64 1.85
C ALA A 3 15.94 -9.35 2.68
N ARG A 4 16.63 -8.28 2.26
CA ARG A 4 16.61 -6.97 2.94
C ARG A 4 15.22 -6.32 3.01
N TYR A 5 14.36 -6.56 2.02
CA TYR A 5 13.03 -5.96 1.94
C TYR A 5 11.92 -6.99 2.10
N GLN A 6 12.27 -8.17 2.62
CA GLN A 6 11.34 -9.26 2.86
C GLN A 6 11.07 -9.38 4.35
N THR A 7 9.79 -9.47 4.73
CA THR A 7 9.40 -9.73 6.12
C THR A 7 9.26 -11.23 6.37
N PRO A 8 9.39 -11.73 7.60
CA PRO A 8 9.27 -13.16 7.89
C PRO A 8 7.94 -13.79 7.43
N GLU A 9 6.84 -13.04 7.53
CA GLU A 9 5.50 -13.48 7.14
C GLU A 9 5.42 -13.69 5.62
N MET A 10 5.89 -12.71 4.84
CA MET A 10 5.92 -12.78 3.38
C MET A 10 6.97 -13.76 2.85
N ALA A 11 8.10 -13.91 3.55
CA ALA A 11 9.10 -14.93 3.26
C ALA A 11 8.52 -16.33 3.39
N ARG A 12 7.75 -16.58 4.46
CA ARG A 12 7.08 -17.85 4.69
C ARG A 12 5.95 -18.08 3.68
N LEU A 13 5.16 -17.05 3.37
CA LEU A 13 4.02 -17.18 2.46
C LEU A 13 4.45 -17.51 1.03
N TRP A 14 5.50 -16.86 0.53
CA TRP A 14 6.01 -17.04 -0.83
C TRP A 14 7.15 -18.08 -0.92
N SER A 15 7.32 -18.90 0.11
CA SER A 15 8.30 -19.99 0.08
C SER A 15 7.81 -21.13 -0.81
N GLU A 16 8.75 -21.96 -1.30
CA GLU A 16 8.39 -23.14 -2.09
C GLU A 16 7.56 -24.14 -1.27
N GLU A 17 7.85 -24.27 0.03
CA GLU A 17 7.08 -25.10 0.95
C GLU A 17 5.63 -24.61 1.07
N SER A 18 5.40 -23.30 1.09
CA SER A 18 4.05 -22.74 1.11
C SER A 18 3.31 -23.01 -0.19
N ARG A 19 3.98 -22.79 -1.34
CA ARG A 19 3.44 -23.12 -2.67
C ARG A 19 3.03 -24.59 -2.76
N TYR A 20 3.92 -25.52 -2.44
CA TYR A 20 3.64 -26.95 -2.53
C TYR A 20 2.57 -27.40 -1.54
N ARG A 21 2.53 -26.83 -0.33
CA ARG A 21 1.44 -27.11 0.62
C ARG A 21 0.09 -26.65 0.08
N MET A 22 0.04 -25.48 -0.56
CA MET A 22 -1.21 -25.01 -1.18
C MET A 22 -1.61 -25.92 -2.35
N TRP A 23 -0.67 -26.32 -3.21
CA TRP A 23 -0.94 -27.27 -4.30
C TRP A 23 -1.48 -28.60 -3.77
N ALA A 24 -0.88 -29.15 -2.71
CA ALA A 24 -1.33 -30.40 -2.10
C ALA A 24 -2.71 -30.27 -1.45
N ARG A 25 -3.06 -29.09 -0.91
CA ARG A 25 -4.41 -28.81 -0.40
C ARG A 25 -5.44 -28.77 -1.51
N VAL A 26 -5.14 -28.13 -2.65
CA VAL A 26 -6.03 -28.11 -3.81
C VAL A 26 -6.30 -29.55 -4.29
N GLU A 27 -5.24 -30.36 -4.44
CA GLU A 27 -5.35 -31.79 -4.80
C GLU A 27 -6.21 -32.58 -3.79
N ALA A 28 -5.98 -32.38 -2.49
CA ALA A 28 -6.74 -33.07 -1.45
C ALA A 28 -8.22 -32.67 -1.45
N TYR A 29 -8.56 -31.41 -1.69
CA TYR A 29 -9.94 -30.95 -1.77
C TYR A 29 -10.60 -31.39 -3.07
N ALA A 30 -9.86 -31.52 -4.18
CA ALA A 30 -10.38 -32.11 -5.41
C ALA A 30 -10.71 -33.60 -5.21
N LEU A 31 -9.83 -34.35 -4.54
CA LEU A 31 -10.11 -35.73 -4.13
C LEU A 31 -11.35 -35.82 -3.25
N GLU A 32 -11.49 -34.94 -2.25
CA GLU A 32 -12.66 -34.90 -1.37
C GLU A 32 -13.96 -34.68 -2.16
N ALA A 33 -13.93 -33.86 -3.20
CA ALA A 33 -15.07 -33.64 -4.07
C ALA A 33 -15.39 -34.90 -4.91
N TRP A 34 -14.38 -35.54 -5.49
CA TRP A 34 -14.55 -36.81 -6.22
C TRP A 34 -15.10 -37.94 -5.32
N GLU A 35 -14.71 -37.98 -4.04
CA GLU A 35 -15.25 -38.91 -3.05
C GLU A 35 -16.73 -38.64 -2.76
N ALA A 36 -17.11 -37.37 -2.66
CA ALA A 36 -18.49 -36.96 -2.45
C ALA A 36 -19.39 -37.31 -3.64
N LEU A 37 -18.84 -37.26 -4.86
CA LEU A 37 -19.51 -37.69 -6.09
C LEU A 37 -19.55 -39.22 -6.25
N GLY A 38 -18.73 -39.96 -5.50
CA GLY A 38 -18.67 -41.42 -5.55
C GLY A 38 -17.85 -41.98 -6.71
N GLU A 39 -17.04 -41.14 -7.36
CA GLU A 39 -16.20 -41.51 -8.52
C GLU A 39 -14.86 -42.13 -8.08
N VAL A 40 -14.44 -41.90 -6.83
CA VAL A 40 -13.24 -42.50 -6.22
C VAL A 40 -13.55 -43.11 -4.84
N PRO A 41 -12.73 -44.05 -4.34
CA PRO A 41 -12.89 -44.62 -3.00
C PRO A 41 -12.94 -43.55 -1.91
N LYS A 42 -13.75 -43.75 -0.87
CA LYS A 42 -13.86 -42.80 0.25
C LYS A 42 -12.62 -42.83 1.16
N GLY A 43 -12.21 -41.66 1.62
CA GLY A 43 -11.21 -41.47 2.69
C GLY A 43 -9.78 -41.21 2.20
N LEU A 44 -9.52 -41.23 0.90
CA LEU A 44 -8.27 -40.80 0.27
C LEU A 44 -7.91 -39.36 0.63
N SER A 45 -8.88 -38.43 0.55
CA SER A 45 -8.67 -37.01 0.87
C SER A 45 -8.27 -36.83 2.33
N ALA A 46 -8.96 -37.53 3.25
CA ALA A 46 -8.67 -37.51 4.67
C ALA A 46 -7.30 -38.12 4.99
N ARG A 47 -6.90 -39.22 4.33
CA ARG A 47 -5.55 -39.80 4.48
C ARG A 47 -4.47 -38.82 4.03
N LEU A 48 -4.66 -38.14 2.90
CA LEU A 48 -3.73 -37.13 2.40
C LEU A 48 -3.63 -35.92 3.34
N LEU A 49 -4.77 -35.37 3.79
CA LEU A 49 -4.80 -34.23 4.71
C LEU A 49 -4.15 -34.57 6.06
N ALA A 50 -4.48 -35.72 6.66
CA ALA A 50 -3.88 -36.16 7.91
C ALA A 50 -2.36 -36.32 7.77
N LYS A 51 -1.89 -36.85 6.65
CA LYS A 51 -0.46 -37.00 6.40
C LYS A 51 0.26 -35.66 6.21
N LEU A 52 -0.38 -34.67 5.55
CA LEU A 52 0.15 -33.30 5.43
C LEU A 52 0.28 -32.61 6.80
N GLU A 53 -0.58 -32.94 7.75
CA GLU A 53 -0.50 -32.46 9.13
C GLU A 53 0.62 -33.16 9.92
N GLU A 54 0.74 -34.48 9.79
CA GLU A 54 1.78 -35.28 10.45
C GLU A 54 3.17 -34.94 9.94
N LYS A 55 3.31 -34.81 8.62
CA LYS A 55 4.57 -34.55 7.93
C LYS A 55 4.36 -33.37 6.97
N PRO A 56 4.89 -32.18 7.28
CA PRO A 56 4.76 -31.05 6.37
C PRO A 56 5.67 -31.24 5.15
N LEU A 57 5.27 -30.67 4.01
CA LEU A 57 6.13 -30.54 2.83
C LEU A 57 7.20 -29.50 3.13
N ASP A 58 8.44 -29.95 3.31
CA ASP A 58 9.58 -29.13 3.73
C ASP A 58 10.61 -28.94 2.60
N GLY A 59 11.76 -28.36 2.93
CA GLY A 59 12.84 -28.17 1.97
C GLY A 59 13.40 -29.47 1.37
N ALA A 60 13.23 -30.63 2.02
CA ALA A 60 13.60 -31.92 1.43
C ALA A 60 12.62 -32.34 0.34
N PHE A 61 11.32 -32.12 0.56
CA PHE A 61 10.32 -32.28 -0.48
C PHE A 61 10.57 -31.35 -1.68
N ALA A 62 10.89 -30.07 -1.42
CA ALA A 62 11.19 -29.11 -2.48
C ALA A 62 12.39 -29.55 -3.36
N ARG A 63 13.46 -30.05 -2.74
CA ARG A 63 14.60 -30.62 -3.47
C ARG A 63 14.19 -31.81 -4.33
N ARG A 64 13.34 -32.70 -3.81
CA ARG A 64 12.84 -33.86 -4.56
C ARG A 64 12.02 -33.44 -5.79
N VAL A 65 11.18 -32.42 -5.66
CA VAL A 65 10.46 -31.83 -6.80
C VAL A 65 11.43 -31.30 -7.84
N ALA A 66 12.46 -30.54 -7.43
CA ALA A 66 13.46 -29.99 -8.35
C ALA A 66 14.26 -31.07 -9.10
N GLU A 67 14.61 -32.18 -8.43
CA GLU A 67 15.25 -33.34 -9.07
C GLU A 67 14.38 -33.94 -10.17
N LEU A 68 13.08 -34.12 -9.89
CA LEU A 68 12.12 -34.64 -10.86
C LEU A 68 11.88 -33.64 -11.99
N GLU A 69 11.82 -32.34 -11.70
CA GLU A 69 11.64 -31.28 -12.69
C GLU A 69 12.80 -31.19 -13.68
N ALA A 70 14.04 -31.43 -13.23
CA ALA A 70 15.20 -31.48 -14.11
C ALA A 70 15.06 -32.56 -15.22
N VAL A 71 14.26 -33.60 -14.97
CA VAL A 71 13.94 -34.67 -15.92
C VAL A 71 12.65 -34.36 -16.69
N THR A 72 11.56 -34.03 -16.00
CA THR A 72 10.23 -33.83 -16.62
C THR A 72 10.15 -32.55 -17.44
N ARG A 73 10.96 -31.54 -17.10
CA ARG A 73 10.87 -30.17 -17.63
C ARG A 73 9.47 -29.56 -17.46
N HIS A 74 8.75 -30.02 -16.44
CA HIS A 74 7.40 -29.58 -16.10
C HIS A 74 7.21 -29.65 -14.59
N ASP A 75 7.02 -28.49 -13.96
CA ASP A 75 6.96 -28.29 -12.51
C ASP A 75 5.81 -29.04 -11.84
N LEU A 76 4.58 -28.95 -12.36
CA LEU A 76 3.46 -29.63 -11.74
C LEU A 76 3.54 -31.16 -11.89
N VAL A 77 3.99 -31.67 -13.03
CA VAL A 77 4.22 -33.13 -13.19
C VAL A 77 5.30 -33.62 -12.23
N ALA A 78 6.35 -32.83 -12.00
CA ALA A 78 7.37 -33.15 -11.01
C ALA A 78 6.77 -33.15 -9.59
N PHE A 79 5.93 -32.15 -9.28
CA PHE A 79 5.22 -32.06 -8.01
C PHE A 79 4.28 -33.24 -7.77
N THR A 80 3.40 -33.60 -8.72
CA THR A 80 2.43 -34.69 -8.51
C THR A 80 3.12 -36.04 -8.35
N ARG A 81 4.22 -36.29 -9.09
CA ARG A 81 5.07 -37.47 -8.87
C ARG A 81 5.73 -37.47 -7.50
N ALA A 82 6.33 -36.34 -7.09
CA ALA A 82 6.91 -36.21 -5.77
C ALA A 82 5.87 -36.41 -4.66
N LEU A 83 4.67 -35.85 -4.85
CA LEU A 83 3.57 -35.97 -3.89
C LEU A 83 3.12 -37.43 -3.79
N ALA A 84 2.90 -38.12 -4.92
CA ALA A 84 2.57 -39.54 -4.93
C ALA A 84 3.62 -40.39 -4.20
N GLU A 85 4.91 -40.21 -4.52
CA GLU A 85 6.02 -40.88 -3.82
C GLU A 85 6.00 -40.58 -2.31
N TRP A 86 5.80 -39.31 -1.95
CA TRP A 86 5.79 -38.84 -0.58
C TRP A 86 4.59 -39.38 0.22
N THR A 87 3.43 -39.53 -0.42
CA THR A 87 2.24 -40.11 0.21
C THR A 87 2.46 -41.55 0.64
N GLY A 88 3.32 -42.32 -0.04
CA GLY A 88 3.53 -43.74 0.23
C GLY A 88 2.24 -44.57 0.19
N ASP A 89 1.17 -44.04 -0.42
CA ASP A 89 -0.17 -44.62 -0.50
C ASP A 89 -0.51 -44.69 -1.99
N GLU A 90 -0.39 -45.89 -2.57
CA GLU A 90 -0.58 -46.10 -4.00
C GLU A 90 -2.01 -45.77 -4.46
N GLU A 91 -3.00 -45.91 -3.58
CA GLU A 91 -4.39 -45.61 -3.91
C GLU A 91 -4.63 -44.10 -3.95
N VAL A 92 -4.09 -43.35 -2.98
CA VAL A 92 -4.10 -41.88 -3.04
C VAL A 92 -3.34 -41.41 -4.29
N GLY A 93 -2.13 -41.92 -4.50
CA GLY A 93 -1.28 -41.55 -5.64
C GLY A 93 -1.92 -41.80 -7.00
N ARG A 94 -2.77 -42.83 -7.12
CA ARG A 94 -3.50 -43.17 -8.36
C ARG A 94 -4.53 -42.11 -8.76
N TYR A 95 -5.18 -41.49 -7.78
CA TYR A 95 -6.28 -40.54 -8.02
C TYR A 95 -5.88 -39.07 -7.85
N LEU A 96 -4.63 -38.79 -7.45
CA LEU A 96 -4.08 -37.44 -7.51
C LEU A 96 -4.20 -36.89 -8.93
N HIS A 97 -4.60 -35.62 -9.03
CA HIS A 97 -4.75 -34.88 -10.29
C HIS A 97 -5.81 -35.45 -11.25
N LEU A 98 -6.76 -36.27 -10.78
CA LEU A 98 -7.81 -36.86 -11.62
C LEU A 98 -8.67 -35.79 -12.30
N GLY A 99 -8.64 -35.77 -13.63
CA GLY A 99 -9.47 -34.88 -14.46
C GLY A 99 -8.97 -33.43 -14.56
N LEU A 100 -7.87 -33.11 -13.86
CA LEU A 100 -7.34 -31.76 -13.75
C LEU A 100 -6.28 -31.48 -14.82
N THR A 101 -6.08 -30.20 -15.10
CA THR A 101 -4.94 -29.67 -15.84
C THR A 101 -4.01 -28.88 -14.92
N SER A 102 -2.83 -28.53 -15.40
CA SER A 102 -1.81 -27.96 -14.54
C SER A 102 -2.23 -26.63 -13.88
N SER A 103 -2.93 -25.80 -14.62
CA SER A 103 -3.37 -24.51 -14.10
C SER A 103 -4.58 -24.56 -13.19
N ASP A 104 -5.33 -25.66 -13.17
CA ASP A 104 -6.38 -25.84 -12.16
C ASP A 104 -5.76 -25.77 -10.75
N ILE A 105 -4.58 -26.39 -10.59
CA ILE A 105 -3.81 -26.37 -9.34
C ILE A 105 -3.05 -25.04 -9.17
N VAL A 106 -2.30 -24.63 -10.20
CA VAL A 106 -1.38 -23.49 -10.10
C VAL A 106 -2.14 -22.17 -9.86
N ASP A 107 -3.15 -21.85 -10.66
CA ASP A 107 -3.86 -20.58 -10.53
C ASP A 107 -4.72 -20.53 -9.26
N THR A 108 -5.43 -21.62 -8.93
CA THR A 108 -6.23 -21.69 -7.69
C THR A 108 -5.35 -21.50 -6.46
N ALA A 109 -4.20 -22.15 -6.40
CA ALA A 109 -3.27 -22.00 -5.30
C ALA A 109 -2.62 -20.61 -5.26
N GLN A 110 -2.22 -20.06 -6.40
CA GLN A 110 -1.66 -18.72 -6.50
C GLN A 110 -2.66 -17.67 -6.01
N ASN A 111 -3.92 -17.78 -6.40
CA ASN A 111 -4.99 -16.90 -5.97
C ASN A 111 -5.27 -17.00 -4.47
N ALA A 112 -5.29 -18.21 -3.91
CA ALA A 112 -5.39 -18.41 -2.47
C ALA A 112 -4.25 -17.70 -1.72
N LEU A 113 -3.00 -17.87 -2.17
CA LEU A 113 -1.83 -17.20 -1.59
C LEU A 113 -1.88 -15.67 -1.76
N LEU A 114 -2.39 -15.16 -2.88
CA LEU A 114 -2.60 -13.73 -3.10
C LEU A 114 -3.66 -13.16 -2.15
N VAL A 115 -4.75 -13.89 -1.91
CA VAL A 115 -5.78 -13.50 -0.93
C VAL A 115 -5.21 -13.41 0.49
N GLU A 116 -4.34 -14.35 0.87
CA GLU A 116 -3.60 -14.32 2.13
C GLU A 116 -2.62 -13.13 2.17
N ALA A 117 -1.83 -12.92 1.11
CA ALA A 117 -0.87 -11.83 1.01
C ALA A 117 -1.55 -10.46 1.14
N LEU A 118 -2.67 -10.25 0.44
CA LEU A 118 -3.45 -9.02 0.52
C LEU A 118 -4.09 -8.83 1.90
N GLY A 119 -4.43 -9.91 2.60
CA GLY A 119 -4.84 -9.87 4.01
C GLY A 119 -3.75 -9.26 4.89
N LEU A 120 -2.52 -9.75 4.79
CA LEU A 120 -1.38 -9.20 5.53
C LEU A 120 -1.10 -7.73 5.17
N VAL A 121 -1.20 -7.37 3.89
CA VAL A 121 -1.04 -5.97 3.46
C VAL A 121 -2.13 -5.07 4.07
N LEU A 122 -3.39 -5.52 4.10
CA LEU A 122 -4.50 -4.79 4.70
C LEU A 122 -4.33 -4.60 6.22
N GLU A 123 -3.78 -5.60 6.92
CA GLU A 123 -3.49 -5.51 8.36
C GLU A 123 -2.44 -4.43 8.65
N GLU A 124 -1.34 -4.38 7.88
CA GLU A 124 -0.32 -3.36 8.05
C GLU A 124 -0.82 -1.96 7.63
N LEU A 125 -1.69 -1.89 6.61
CA LEU A 125 -2.34 -0.65 6.19
C LEU A 125 -3.18 -0.05 7.33
N LYS A 126 -3.98 -0.88 8.01
CA LYS A 126 -4.75 -0.43 9.19
C LYS A 126 -3.83 0.14 10.28
N GLY A 127 -2.65 -0.45 10.48
CA GLY A 127 -1.64 0.10 11.40
C GLY A 127 -1.15 1.50 11.00
N VAL A 128 -0.92 1.74 9.70
CA VAL A 128 -0.57 3.07 9.17
C VAL A 128 -1.72 4.06 9.37
N GLU A 129 -2.96 3.66 9.12
CA GLU A 129 -4.14 4.51 9.30
C GLU A 129 -4.30 4.97 10.76
N GLU A 130 -4.13 4.07 11.73
CA GLU A 130 -4.20 4.43 13.16
C GLU A 130 -3.06 5.37 13.56
N ALA A 131 -1.83 5.17 13.04
CA ALA A 131 -0.71 6.08 13.30
C ALA A 131 -0.97 7.49 12.72
N LEU A 132 -1.51 7.57 11.49
CA LEU A 132 -1.90 8.84 10.87
C LEU A 132 -3.02 9.54 11.64
N LYS A 133 -4.03 8.79 12.07
CA LYS A 133 -5.13 9.29 12.89
C LYS A 133 -4.64 9.85 14.22
N ALA A 134 -3.72 9.15 14.89
CA ALA A 134 -3.11 9.62 16.13
C ALA A 134 -2.35 10.94 15.93
N LEU A 135 -1.56 11.07 14.87
CA LEU A 135 -0.84 12.31 14.54
C LEU A 135 -1.79 13.45 14.15
N ALA A 136 -2.85 13.15 13.38
CA ALA A 136 -3.88 14.13 13.02
C ALA A 136 -4.54 14.70 14.28
N LEU A 137 -5.01 13.84 15.19
CA LEU A 137 -5.64 14.25 16.43
C LEU A 137 -4.68 15.02 17.35
N ARG A 138 -3.44 14.56 17.50
CA ARG A 138 -2.42 15.22 18.33
C ARG A 138 -2.16 16.66 17.90
N HIS A 139 -2.07 16.90 16.59
CA HIS A 139 -1.77 18.22 16.03
C HIS A 139 -3.00 18.88 15.39
N LYS A 140 -4.21 18.52 15.86
CA LYS A 140 -5.48 18.95 15.26
C LYS A 140 -5.57 20.46 15.10
N HIS A 141 -5.16 21.23 16.11
CA HIS A 141 -5.21 22.70 16.09
C HIS A 141 -3.82 23.37 16.11
N THR A 142 -2.74 22.62 15.90
CA THR A 142 -1.38 23.18 15.86
C THR A 142 -1.22 24.03 14.59
N PRO A 143 -1.05 25.37 14.68
CA PRO A 143 -0.88 26.21 13.50
C PRO A 143 0.44 25.89 12.78
N ALA A 144 0.39 25.84 11.46
CA ALA A 144 1.55 25.64 10.60
C ALA A 144 1.37 26.39 9.28
N ILE A 145 2.46 26.62 8.56
CA ILE A 145 2.39 27.26 7.24
C ILE A 145 2.08 26.25 6.15
N ALA A 146 1.02 26.48 5.37
CA ALA A 146 0.77 25.73 4.14
C ALA A 146 1.73 26.18 3.05
N ARG A 147 2.12 25.24 2.18
CA ARG A 147 3.01 25.51 1.05
C ARG A 147 2.37 25.14 -0.26
N THR A 148 2.32 26.09 -1.19
CA THR A 148 1.92 25.87 -2.59
C THR A 148 3.10 26.19 -3.48
N HIS A 149 3.47 25.29 -4.40
CA HIS A 149 4.70 25.42 -5.21
C HIS A 149 5.99 25.52 -4.37
N GLY A 150 5.99 25.00 -3.15
CA GLY A 150 7.10 25.15 -2.20
C GLY A 150 7.20 26.53 -1.54
N VAL A 151 6.23 27.43 -1.79
CA VAL A 151 6.19 28.80 -1.26
C VAL A 151 5.12 28.91 -0.16
N HIS A 152 5.38 29.74 0.85
CA HIS A 152 4.43 30.02 1.93
C HIS A 152 3.13 30.62 1.37
N ALA A 153 2.00 29.99 1.68
CA ALA A 153 0.67 30.43 1.30
C ALA A 153 -0.05 31.01 2.53
N GLU A 154 -1.02 30.28 3.08
CA GLU A 154 -1.79 30.68 4.26
C GLU A 154 -1.49 29.77 5.47
N PRO A 155 -1.73 30.24 6.70
CA PRO A 155 -1.75 29.37 7.87
C PRO A 155 -2.77 28.23 7.70
N THR A 156 -2.44 27.06 8.22
CA THR A 156 -3.30 25.87 8.27
C THR A 156 -3.06 25.11 9.58
N SER A 157 -3.80 24.02 9.81
CA SER A 157 -3.50 23.08 10.89
C SER A 157 -2.48 22.05 10.42
N PHE A 158 -1.47 21.78 11.25
CA PHE A 158 -0.47 20.74 10.99
C PHE A 158 -1.12 19.35 10.90
N GLY A 159 -2.12 19.07 11.75
CA GLY A 159 -2.86 17.80 11.76
C GLY A 159 -3.64 17.51 10.47
N LEU A 160 -4.11 18.55 9.75
CA LEU A 160 -4.82 18.36 8.48
C LEU A 160 -3.99 17.64 7.41
N ARG A 161 -2.66 17.72 7.49
CA ARG A 161 -1.75 16.96 6.62
C ARG A 161 -1.92 15.46 6.81
N PHE A 162 -1.85 15.00 8.07
CA PHE A 162 -2.01 13.58 8.38
C PHE A 162 -3.43 13.10 8.11
N LEU A 163 -4.44 13.95 8.32
CA LEU A 163 -5.82 13.65 7.94
C LEU A 163 -5.97 13.46 6.41
N SER A 164 -5.29 14.28 5.61
CA SER A 164 -5.26 14.13 4.14
C SER A 164 -4.55 12.84 3.70
N PHE A 165 -3.54 12.40 4.47
CA PHE A 165 -2.89 11.11 4.26
C PHE A 165 -3.83 9.95 4.60
N LEU A 166 -4.45 9.98 5.78
CA LEU A 166 -5.44 9.00 6.21
C LEU A 166 -6.56 8.84 5.17
N ALA A 167 -7.10 9.94 4.67
CA ALA A 167 -8.13 9.91 3.64
C ALA A 167 -7.71 9.15 2.37
N ALA A 168 -6.44 9.22 1.97
CA ALA A 168 -5.96 8.48 0.80
C ALA A 168 -5.79 6.98 1.10
N PHE A 169 -5.27 6.64 2.27
CA PHE A 169 -5.12 5.24 2.70
C PHE A 169 -6.46 4.55 2.90
N GLN A 170 -7.50 5.23 3.41
CA GLN A 170 -8.86 4.69 3.47
C GLN A 170 -9.39 4.32 2.08
N ARG A 171 -9.11 5.16 1.06
CA ARG A 171 -9.46 4.82 -0.32
C ARG A 171 -8.60 3.69 -0.88
N ASP A 172 -7.36 3.53 -0.43
CA ASP A 172 -6.52 2.39 -0.81
C ASP A 172 -7.00 1.10 -0.15
N GLU A 173 -7.50 1.16 1.09
CA GLU A 173 -8.12 0.03 1.78
C GLU A 173 -9.32 -0.49 0.98
N GLU A 174 -10.20 0.40 0.52
CA GLU A 174 -11.31 0.05 -0.37
C GLU A 174 -10.83 -0.61 -1.68
N ARG A 175 -9.78 -0.08 -2.32
CA ARG A 175 -9.20 -0.65 -3.56
C ARG A 175 -8.61 -2.03 -3.31
N LEU A 176 -7.87 -2.23 -2.22
CA LEU A 176 -7.23 -3.48 -1.88
C LEU A 176 -8.24 -4.55 -1.46
N LYS A 177 -9.28 -4.18 -0.72
CA LYS A 177 -10.42 -5.07 -0.40
C LYS A 177 -11.08 -5.57 -1.67
N ARG A 178 -11.40 -4.66 -2.60
CA ARG A 178 -11.96 -5.04 -3.91
C ARG A 178 -11.00 -5.94 -4.70
N ALA A 179 -9.72 -5.58 -4.80
CA ALA A 179 -8.74 -6.40 -5.51
C ALA A 179 -8.59 -7.80 -4.90
N ARG A 180 -8.64 -7.90 -3.56
CA ARG A 180 -8.64 -9.18 -2.82
C ARG A 180 -9.88 -10.02 -3.12
N GLU A 181 -11.05 -9.39 -3.25
CA GLU A 181 -12.29 -10.06 -3.67
C GLU A 181 -12.25 -10.48 -5.15
N THR A 182 -11.68 -9.65 -6.03
CA THR A 182 -11.51 -9.90 -7.46
C THR A 182 -10.62 -11.10 -7.72
N ILE A 183 -9.47 -11.20 -7.05
CA ILE A 183 -8.53 -12.31 -7.20
C ILE A 183 -8.94 -13.56 -6.40
N GLY A 184 -9.95 -13.44 -5.53
CA GLY A 184 -10.48 -14.51 -4.68
C GLY A 184 -11.32 -15.53 -5.44
N VAL A 185 -10.76 -16.10 -6.52
CA VAL A 185 -11.40 -17.10 -7.37
C VAL A 185 -10.54 -18.36 -7.51
N ALA A 186 -11.20 -19.51 -7.59
CA ALA A 186 -10.63 -20.79 -7.95
C ALA A 186 -11.04 -21.18 -9.37
N MET A 187 -10.23 -21.99 -10.03
CA MET A 187 -10.51 -22.51 -11.36
C MET A 187 -10.12 -23.99 -11.39
N LEU A 188 -11.10 -24.87 -11.61
CA LEU A 188 -10.92 -26.32 -11.77
C LEU A 188 -11.82 -26.80 -12.89
N SER A 189 -11.45 -26.40 -14.11
CA SER A 189 -12.31 -26.48 -15.30
C SER A 189 -11.65 -27.28 -16.42
N GLY A 190 -10.44 -27.79 -16.18
CA GLY A 190 -9.71 -28.67 -17.07
C GLY A 190 -9.03 -27.94 -18.22
N SER A 191 -8.68 -28.69 -19.26
CA SER A 191 -7.74 -28.25 -20.29
C SER A 191 -8.17 -27.04 -21.13
N VAL A 192 -9.45 -26.67 -21.19
CA VAL A 192 -9.92 -25.52 -21.98
C VAL A 192 -11.08 -24.77 -21.32
N GLY A 193 -11.31 -24.97 -20.02
CA GLY A 193 -12.37 -24.25 -19.32
C GLY A 193 -13.79 -24.79 -19.53
N ASN A 194 -13.95 -26.03 -19.98
CA ASN A 194 -15.24 -26.58 -20.39
C ASN A 194 -15.72 -27.81 -19.58
N TYR A 195 -15.03 -28.16 -18.50
CA TYR A 195 -15.42 -29.24 -17.58
C TYR A 195 -15.49 -30.64 -18.22
N ALA A 196 -14.81 -30.87 -19.35
CA ALA A 196 -14.89 -32.14 -20.08
C ALA A 196 -14.44 -33.37 -19.26
N HIS A 197 -13.54 -33.17 -18.29
CA HIS A 197 -12.95 -34.24 -17.49
C HIS A 197 -13.02 -33.99 -15.97
N VAL A 198 -13.56 -32.84 -15.55
CA VAL A 198 -13.75 -32.46 -14.15
C VAL A 198 -15.09 -31.72 -14.05
N PRO A 199 -16.06 -32.21 -13.26
CA PRO A 199 -17.38 -31.59 -13.19
C PRO A 199 -17.34 -30.30 -12.34
N PRO A 200 -18.21 -29.30 -12.62
CA PRO A 200 -18.23 -28.03 -11.89
C PRO A 200 -18.39 -28.15 -10.36
N GLU A 201 -18.99 -29.24 -9.89
CA GLU A 201 -19.11 -29.55 -8.46
C GLU A 201 -17.76 -29.70 -7.76
N VAL A 202 -16.73 -30.19 -8.47
CA VAL A 202 -15.36 -30.28 -7.94
C VAL A 202 -14.77 -28.89 -7.74
N GLU A 203 -14.93 -28.00 -8.71
CA GLU A 203 -14.51 -26.60 -8.60
C GLU A 203 -15.23 -25.88 -7.45
N ALA A 204 -16.55 -26.02 -7.38
CA ALA A 204 -17.36 -25.40 -6.32
C ALA A 204 -16.92 -25.87 -4.92
N HIS A 205 -16.64 -27.17 -4.76
CA HIS A 205 -16.17 -27.72 -3.50
C HIS A 205 -14.79 -27.17 -3.12
N VAL A 206 -13.83 -27.19 -4.04
CA VAL A 206 -12.46 -26.68 -3.80
C VAL A 206 -12.49 -25.18 -3.49
N ALA A 207 -13.25 -24.40 -4.25
CA ALA A 207 -13.44 -22.97 -4.01
C ALA A 207 -13.97 -22.73 -2.58
N SER A 208 -15.04 -23.43 -2.19
CA SER A 208 -15.62 -23.32 -0.85
C SER A 208 -14.62 -23.67 0.25
N ARG A 209 -13.81 -24.72 0.08
CA ARG A 209 -12.81 -25.16 1.07
C ARG A 209 -11.69 -24.16 1.26
N LEU A 210 -11.35 -23.41 0.21
CA LEU A 210 -10.32 -22.37 0.24
C LEU A 210 -10.88 -20.98 0.58
N GLY A 211 -12.19 -20.83 0.75
CA GLY A 211 -12.83 -19.51 0.93
C GLY A 211 -12.77 -18.64 -0.33
N LEU A 212 -12.69 -19.26 -1.50
CA LEU A 212 -12.71 -18.64 -2.82
C LEU A 212 -14.07 -18.83 -3.48
N ARG A 213 -14.26 -18.22 -4.65
CA ARG A 213 -15.44 -18.43 -5.51
C ARG A 213 -15.02 -19.13 -6.80
N PRO A 214 -15.87 -19.97 -7.41
CA PRO A 214 -15.59 -20.46 -8.77
C PRO A 214 -15.45 -19.28 -9.74
N GLU A 215 -14.49 -19.36 -10.67
CA GLU A 215 -14.44 -18.47 -11.83
C GLU A 215 -15.70 -18.73 -12.68
N PRO A 216 -16.56 -17.71 -12.95
CA PRO A 216 -17.79 -17.94 -13.69
C PRO A 216 -17.58 -18.51 -15.11
N LEU A 217 -16.48 -18.15 -15.74
CA LEU A 217 -16.03 -18.72 -17.01
C LEU A 217 -14.51 -18.57 -17.11
N SER A 218 -13.82 -19.69 -17.16
CA SER A 218 -12.38 -19.79 -17.35
C SER A 218 -12.03 -20.25 -18.76
N THR A 219 -10.76 -20.11 -19.12
CA THR A 219 -10.15 -20.89 -20.19
C THR A 219 -9.30 -22.00 -19.55
N GLN A 220 -8.10 -22.32 -20.04
CA GLN A 220 -7.17 -23.15 -19.25
C GLN A 220 -6.55 -22.38 -18.07
N VAL A 221 -6.90 -21.10 -17.90
CA VAL A 221 -6.35 -20.18 -16.91
C VAL A 221 -7.43 -19.25 -16.35
N VAL A 222 -7.17 -18.70 -15.16
CA VAL A 222 -7.91 -17.55 -14.64
C VAL A 222 -7.59 -16.31 -15.50
N PRO A 223 -8.59 -15.48 -15.87
CA PRO A 223 -8.34 -14.24 -16.62
C PRO A 223 -7.34 -13.30 -15.92
N ARG A 224 -6.32 -12.84 -16.65
CA ARG A 224 -5.20 -12.06 -16.08
C ARG A 224 -5.54 -10.61 -15.75
N ASP A 225 -6.70 -10.09 -16.20
CA ASP A 225 -7.20 -8.79 -15.76
C ASP A 225 -7.43 -8.71 -14.24
N ARG A 226 -7.76 -9.85 -13.60
CA ARG A 226 -7.85 -9.96 -12.14
C ARG A 226 -6.51 -9.68 -11.46
N HIS A 227 -5.41 -10.22 -12.00
CA HIS A 227 -4.06 -10.03 -11.48
C HIS A 227 -3.59 -8.58 -11.71
N ALA A 228 -3.93 -8.01 -12.87
CA ALA A 228 -3.68 -6.61 -13.17
C ALA A 228 -4.41 -5.65 -12.21
N GLU A 229 -5.64 -5.95 -11.77
CA GLU A 229 -6.33 -5.14 -10.74
C GLU A 229 -5.56 -5.16 -9.41
N VAL A 230 -5.05 -6.31 -8.98
CA VAL A 230 -4.20 -6.41 -7.78
C VAL A 230 -2.96 -5.53 -7.92
N MET A 231 -2.25 -5.61 -9.05
CA MET A 231 -1.05 -4.80 -9.28
C MET A 231 -1.37 -3.31 -9.37
N ALA A 232 -2.53 -2.94 -9.94
CA ALA A 232 -2.98 -1.55 -10.00
C ALA A 232 -3.26 -0.98 -8.60
N ALA A 233 -3.92 -1.76 -7.73
CA ALA A 233 -4.18 -1.36 -6.35
C ALA A 233 -2.85 -1.15 -5.57
N LEU A 234 -1.89 -2.07 -5.71
CA LEU A 234 -0.57 -1.96 -5.08
C LEU A 234 0.27 -0.79 -5.64
N ALA A 235 0.18 -0.52 -6.93
CA ALA A 235 0.85 0.62 -7.56
C ALA A 235 0.33 1.97 -7.05
N ILE A 236 -0.99 2.10 -6.89
CA ILE A 236 -1.63 3.29 -6.32
C ILE A 236 -1.23 3.46 -4.85
N LEU A 237 -1.27 2.37 -4.07
CA LEU A 237 -0.77 2.36 -2.69
C LEU A 237 0.67 2.87 -2.62
N GLY A 238 1.55 2.37 -3.49
CA GLY A 238 2.93 2.84 -3.60
C GLY A 238 3.03 4.34 -3.86
N GLY A 239 2.18 4.90 -4.72
CA GLY A 239 2.09 6.35 -4.94
C GLY A 239 1.69 7.14 -3.69
N ASN A 240 0.75 6.64 -2.90
CA ASN A 240 0.33 7.29 -1.66
C ASN A 240 1.39 7.18 -0.54
N ILE A 241 2.12 6.07 -0.47
CA ILE A 241 3.30 5.91 0.42
C ILE A 241 4.37 6.93 0.04
N GLU A 242 4.70 7.08 -1.25
CA GLU A 242 5.68 8.06 -1.72
C GLU A 242 5.23 9.50 -1.42
N ARG A 243 3.93 9.80 -1.52
CA ARG A 243 3.39 11.12 -1.15
C ARG A 243 3.71 11.48 0.30
N VAL A 244 3.49 10.54 1.24
CA VAL A 244 3.85 10.76 2.66
C VAL A 244 5.36 10.89 2.80
N ALA A 245 6.11 10.01 2.14
CA ALA A 245 7.56 9.99 2.22
C ALA A 245 8.20 11.32 1.77
N VAL A 246 7.76 11.86 0.64
CA VAL A 246 8.26 13.12 0.08
C VAL A 246 7.90 14.30 0.97
N GLU A 247 6.67 14.36 1.49
CA GLU A 247 6.28 15.46 2.41
C GLU A 247 7.15 15.45 3.66
N LEU A 248 7.30 14.32 4.33
CA LEU A 248 8.10 14.24 5.56
C LEU A 248 9.59 14.53 5.30
N ARG A 249 10.12 14.15 4.13
CA ARG A 249 11.47 14.56 3.69
C ARG A 249 11.58 16.08 3.55
N HIS A 250 10.56 16.74 3.00
CA HIS A 250 10.52 18.19 2.91
C HIS A 250 10.40 18.86 4.28
N LEU A 251 9.67 18.27 5.24
CA LEU A 251 9.59 18.80 6.60
C LEU A 251 10.90 18.63 7.38
N GLN A 252 11.71 17.62 7.05
CA GLN A 252 12.99 17.34 7.72
C GLN A 252 14.20 18.12 7.17
N ARG A 253 14.06 18.83 6.04
CA ARG A 253 15.20 19.62 5.51
C ARG A 253 15.68 20.66 6.52
N THR A 254 16.96 20.96 6.51
CA THR A 254 17.63 21.84 7.47
C THR A 254 16.97 23.21 7.63
N GLU A 255 16.50 23.80 6.54
CA GLU A 255 15.89 25.13 6.51
C GLU A 255 14.43 25.16 7.00
N VAL A 256 13.80 23.99 7.16
CA VAL A 256 12.41 23.83 7.58
C VAL A 256 12.36 23.22 8.99
N LEU A 257 12.86 21.99 9.13
CA LEU A 257 12.95 21.21 10.37
C LEU A 257 11.63 21.22 11.19
N GLU A 258 10.50 21.04 10.51
CA GLU A 258 9.18 20.97 11.14
C GLU A 258 8.87 19.57 11.70
N ALA A 259 9.45 18.53 11.08
CA ALA A 259 9.35 17.15 11.54
C ALA A 259 10.63 16.36 11.22
N GLN A 260 10.84 15.24 11.91
CA GLN A 260 12.00 14.38 11.74
C GLN A 260 11.63 12.91 11.97
N GLU A 261 12.12 12.01 11.11
CA GLU A 261 12.07 10.56 11.36
C GLU A 261 12.70 10.21 12.71
N PRO A 262 12.20 9.18 13.42
CA PRO A 262 12.79 8.73 14.67
C PRO A 262 14.29 8.42 14.48
N PHE A 263 15.10 8.90 15.43
CA PHE A 263 16.55 8.69 15.42
C PHE A 263 16.97 8.00 16.72
N HIS A 264 17.35 6.73 16.65
CA HIS A 264 17.61 5.92 17.83
C HIS A 264 18.99 6.17 18.43
N GLU A 265 19.12 5.93 19.74
CA GLU A 265 20.42 5.93 20.41
C GLU A 265 21.37 4.92 19.75
N GLY A 266 22.60 5.35 19.45
CA GLY A 266 23.58 4.55 18.71
C GLY A 266 23.41 4.53 17.18
N GLN A 267 22.37 5.17 16.62
CA GLN A 267 22.22 5.31 15.17
C GLN A 267 23.27 6.30 14.63
N THR A 268 24.12 5.85 13.71
CA THR A 268 25.08 6.71 13.01
C THR A 268 24.43 7.31 11.77
N GLY A 269 24.16 8.62 11.80
CA GLY A 269 23.49 9.30 10.68
C GLY A 269 24.40 9.63 9.49
N SER A 270 25.73 9.62 9.69
CA SER A 270 26.76 9.72 8.65
C SER A 270 28.10 9.22 9.17
N SER A 271 28.91 8.59 8.32
CA SER A 271 30.25 8.12 8.69
C SER A 271 31.24 9.25 9.00
N SER A 272 31.00 10.45 8.48
CA SER A 272 31.92 11.60 8.59
C SER A 272 31.34 12.82 9.33
N MET A 273 30.03 12.84 9.59
CA MET A 273 29.33 14.04 10.10
C MET A 273 28.40 13.65 11.26
N PRO A 274 28.86 13.78 12.52
CA PRO A 274 28.11 13.34 13.70
C PRO A 274 26.75 14.01 13.90
N HIS A 275 26.55 15.21 13.35
CA HIS A 275 25.30 15.98 13.46
C HIS A 275 24.23 15.59 12.42
N LYS A 276 24.57 14.78 11.41
CA LYS A 276 23.72 14.58 10.22
C LYS A 276 22.59 13.60 10.51
N LYS A 277 21.34 14.07 10.51
CA LYS A 277 20.13 13.24 10.65
C LYS A 277 19.34 13.20 9.33
N ASN A 278 19.45 12.10 8.59
CA ASN A 278 18.86 11.96 7.25
C ASN A 278 17.53 11.20 7.28
N PRO A 279 16.57 11.56 6.42
CA PRO A 279 15.31 10.83 6.25
C PRO A 279 15.49 9.56 5.38
N VAL A 280 16.41 8.67 5.75
CA VAL A 280 16.76 7.48 4.94
C VAL A 280 15.61 6.48 4.85
N GLY A 281 14.72 6.44 5.84
CA GLY A 281 13.55 5.59 5.81
C GLY A 281 12.55 6.03 4.76
N LEU A 282 12.26 7.32 4.69
CA LEU A 282 11.38 7.91 3.70
C LEU A 282 12.01 7.89 2.30
N GLU A 283 13.33 8.06 2.18
CA GLU A 283 14.05 7.86 0.91
C GLU A 283 13.95 6.40 0.43
N ASN A 284 14.08 5.43 1.33
CA ASN A 284 13.87 4.02 0.99
C ASN A 284 12.44 3.75 0.51
N LEU A 285 11.42 4.29 1.20
CA LEU A 285 10.02 4.16 0.80
C LEU A 285 9.75 4.79 -0.58
N THR A 286 10.40 5.91 -0.90
CA THR A 286 10.36 6.52 -2.24
C THR A 286 10.89 5.54 -3.30
N GLY A 287 11.97 4.81 -3.01
CA GLY A 287 12.52 3.79 -3.90
C GLY A 287 11.59 2.59 -4.08
N VAL A 288 11.01 2.07 -2.99
CA VAL A 288 10.06 0.95 -3.02
C VAL A 288 8.81 1.28 -3.84
N ALA A 289 8.27 2.49 -3.68
CA ALA A 289 7.11 2.96 -4.44
C ALA A 289 7.34 2.92 -5.97
N ARG A 290 8.56 3.17 -6.43
CA ARG A 290 8.92 3.09 -7.86
C ARG A 290 8.86 1.65 -8.37
N LEU A 291 9.27 0.67 -7.57
CA LEU A 291 9.18 -0.75 -7.92
C LEU A 291 7.71 -1.20 -8.00
N LEU A 292 6.89 -0.84 -7.00
CA LEU A 292 5.46 -1.17 -6.99
C LEU A 292 4.74 -0.67 -8.26
N ARG A 293 5.03 0.55 -8.71
CA ARG A 293 4.51 1.06 -9.98
C ARG A 293 5.10 0.37 -11.20
N GLY A 294 6.39 0.03 -11.15
CA GLY A 294 7.08 -0.66 -12.24
C GLY A 294 6.47 -2.03 -12.56
N TYR A 295 5.99 -2.75 -11.54
CA TYR A 295 5.33 -4.05 -11.71
C TYR A 295 3.93 -3.99 -12.34
N LEU A 296 3.29 -2.82 -12.41
CA LEU A 296 1.97 -2.70 -13.04
C LEU A 296 2.03 -2.94 -14.56
N PHE A 297 3.04 -2.40 -15.23
CA PHE A 297 3.15 -2.52 -16.69
C PHE A 297 3.18 -3.97 -17.18
N PRO A 298 4.08 -4.84 -16.70
CA PRO A 298 4.10 -6.22 -17.14
C PRO A 298 2.79 -6.97 -16.80
N ALA A 299 2.13 -6.64 -15.66
CA ALA A 299 0.83 -7.23 -15.32
C ALA A 299 -0.30 -6.85 -16.30
N LEU A 300 -0.25 -5.65 -16.87
CA LEU A 300 -1.18 -5.24 -17.92
C LEU A 300 -0.87 -5.94 -19.25
N GLU A 301 0.40 -6.19 -19.54
CA GLU A 301 0.83 -6.94 -20.73
C GLU A 301 0.44 -8.43 -20.65
N ASP A 302 0.38 -9.01 -19.44
CA ASP A 302 -0.04 -10.39 -19.19
C ASP A 302 -1.54 -10.65 -19.51
N ILE A 303 -2.35 -9.62 -19.77
CA ILE A 303 -3.80 -9.77 -20.03
C ILE A 303 -4.07 -10.45 -21.38
N ALA A 304 -3.33 -10.07 -22.43
CA ALA A 304 -3.65 -10.43 -23.81
C ALA A 304 -3.08 -11.82 -24.21
N LEU A 305 -3.42 -12.85 -23.43
CA LEU A 305 -3.03 -14.22 -23.72
C LEU A 305 -3.69 -14.76 -25.00
N TRP A 306 -3.03 -15.71 -25.66
CA TRP A 306 -3.49 -16.29 -26.91
C TRP A 306 -4.47 -17.43 -26.69
N HIS A 307 -5.63 -17.36 -27.35
CA HIS A 307 -6.67 -18.40 -27.31
C HIS A 307 -7.06 -18.77 -25.87
N GLU A 308 -7.11 -20.06 -25.54
CA GLU A 308 -7.44 -20.54 -24.20
C GLU A 308 -6.27 -20.39 -23.21
N ARG A 309 -5.03 -20.19 -23.70
CA ARG A 309 -3.85 -19.77 -22.92
C ARG A 309 -2.58 -19.75 -23.78
N ASP A 310 -1.66 -18.88 -23.40
CA ASP A 310 -0.22 -19.14 -23.45
C ASP A 310 0.38 -18.98 -22.04
N ILE A 311 1.67 -19.28 -21.87
CA ILE A 311 2.31 -19.34 -20.55
C ILE A 311 3.26 -18.16 -20.29
N SER A 312 3.23 -17.12 -21.12
CA SER A 312 4.13 -15.94 -21.00
C SER A 312 4.03 -15.29 -19.61
N HIS A 313 2.80 -15.11 -19.12
CA HIS A 313 2.49 -14.59 -17.78
C HIS A 313 3.21 -15.32 -16.64
N SER A 314 3.41 -16.64 -16.72
CA SER A 314 3.96 -17.42 -15.59
C SER A 314 5.37 -16.96 -15.22
N SER A 315 6.17 -16.58 -16.21
CA SER A 315 7.54 -16.11 -15.98
C SER A 315 7.58 -14.73 -15.31
N VAL A 316 6.63 -13.88 -15.66
CA VAL A 316 6.42 -12.54 -15.11
C VAL A 316 5.87 -12.63 -13.68
N GLU A 317 4.78 -13.38 -13.51
CA GLU A 317 4.04 -13.55 -12.25
C GLU A 317 4.90 -14.13 -11.13
N ARG A 318 5.84 -15.04 -11.45
CA ARG A 318 6.85 -15.57 -10.51
C ARG A 318 7.72 -14.49 -9.88
N VAL A 319 7.88 -13.35 -10.55
CA VAL A 319 8.63 -12.20 -10.05
C VAL A 319 7.68 -11.20 -9.41
N ILE A 320 6.70 -10.72 -10.18
CA ILE A 320 5.95 -9.52 -9.80
C ILE A 320 5.00 -9.76 -8.63
N LEU A 321 4.36 -10.94 -8.53
CA LEU A 321 3.34 -11.18 -7.50
C LEU A 321 3.96 -11.31 -6.11
N PRO A 322 5.03 -12.13 -5.91
CA PRO A 322 5.72 -12.19 -4.63
C PRO A 322 6.40 -10.87 -4.29
N ASP A 323 7.07 -10.22 -5.26
CA ASP A 323 7.82 -8.99 -5.00
C ASP A 323 6.90 -7.84 -4.63
N ALA A 324 5.80 -7.62 -5.38
CA ALA A 324 4.90 -6.50 -5.13
C ALA A 324 4.19 -6.60 -3.78
N THR A 325 3.65 -7.78 -3.44
CA THR A 325 2.96 -7.99 -2.15
C THR A 325 3.94 -7.90 -0.98
N THR A 326 5.15 -8.46 -1.12
CA THR A 326 6.21 -8.37 -0.13
C THR A 326 6.64 -6.92 0.10
N LEU A 327 6.88 -6.16 -0.97
CA LEU A 327 7.29 -4.76 -0.89
C LEU A 327 6.22 -3.88 -0.27
N ALA A 328 4.95 -4.08 -0.62
CA ALA A 328 3.84 -3.34 -0.03
C ALA A 328 3.77 -3.57 1.48
N HIS A 329 3.85 -4.83 1.92
CA HIS A 329 3.85 -5.19 3.33
C HIS A 329 5.04 -4.59 4.10
N TYR A 330 6.26 -4.73 3.55
CA TYR A 330 7.46 -4.11 4.10
C TYR A 330 7.34 -2.57 4.19
N ALA A 331 6.84 -1.94 3.13
CA ALA A 331 6.72 -0.49 3.06
C ALA A 331 5.73 0.06 4.10
N LEU A 332 4.58 -0.60 4.26
CA LEU A 332 3.59 -0.23 5.26
C LEU A 332 4.12 -0.37 6.69
N ARG A 333 4.79 -1.48 7.02
CA ARG A 333 5.44 -1.66 8.33
C ARG A 333 6.46 -0.58 8.64
N ARG A 334 7.32 -0.29 7.66
CA ARG A 334 8.35 0.73 7.82
C ARG A 334 7.74 2.12 7.97
N LEU A 335 6.72 2.43 7.16
CA LEU A 335 6.01 3.70 7.25
C LEU A 335 5.32 3.85 8.61
N LYS A 336 4.63 2.81 9.08
CA LYS A 336 3.99 2.78 10.40
C LYS A 336 5.00 3.12 11.51
N GLY A 337 6.15 2.43 11.56
CA GLY A 337 7.17 2.70 12.57
C GLY A 337 7.73 4.13 12.51
N ILE A 338 7.90 4.69 11.30
CA ILE A 338 8.31 6.10 11.13
C ILE A 338 7.24 7.05 11.66
N LEU A 339 5.96 6.80 11.37
CA LEU A 339 4.86 7.67 11.81
C LEU A 339 4.66 7.60 13.33
N GLU A 340 4.74 6.41 13.93
CA GLU A 340 4.64 6.22 15.39
C GLU A 340 5.77 6.93 16.14
N GLY A 341 6.97 6.94 15.57
CA GLY A 341 8.15 7.61 16.13
C GLY A 341 8.41 9.02 15.59
N LEU A 342 7.50 9.61 14.81
CA LEU A 342 7.74 10.90 14.16
C LEU A 342 7.88 12.03 15.20
N GLU A 343 9.00 12.72 15.17
CA GLU A 343 9.23 13.92 15.99
C GLU A 343 8.68 15.14 15.26
N VAL A 344 7.89 15.96 15.95
CA VAL A 344 7.32 17.22 15.43
C VAL A 344 7.81 18.37 16.30
N PHE A 345 8.40 19.39 15.68
CA PHE A 345 8.98 20.53 16.38
C PHE A 345 8.04 21.74 16.31
N GLU A 346 7.12 21.87 17.27
CA GLU A 346 6.11 22.94 17.26
C GLU A 346 6.72 24.36 17.29
N GLU A 347 7.86 24.53 17.96
CA GLU A 347 8.61 25.79 17.93
C GLU A 347 9.07 26.16 16.51
N ASN A 348 9.49 25.17 15.71
CA ASN A 348 9.86 25.39 14.32
C ASN A 348 8.65 25.66 13.44
N LEU A 349 7.49 25.04 13.72
CA LEU A 349 6.22 25.38 13.05
C LEU A 349 5.87 26.86 13.25
N ALA A 350 5.93 27.33 14.50
CA ALA A 350 5.67 28.73 14.83
C ALA A 350 6.69 29.67 14.17
N ARG A 351 7.99 29.36 14.28
CA ARG A 351 9.06 30.14 13.62
C ARG A 351 8.86 30.24 12.11
N ASN A 352 8.52 29.13 11.45
CA ASN A 352 8.38 29.09 10.00
C ASN A 352 7.11 29.81 9.54
N LEU A 353 6.03 29.80 10.32
CA LEU A 353 4.84 30.60 10.07
C LEU A 353 5.18 32.10 9.97
N ASP A 354 6.08 32.57 10.84
CA ASP A 354 6.51 33.96 10.90
C ASP A 354 7.72 34.29 10.00
N LEU A 355 8.27 33.32 9.27
CA LEU A 355 9.48 33.50 8.44
C LEU A 355 9.35 34.64 7.44
N THR A 356 8.15 34.84 6.89
CA THR A 356 7.84 35.90 5.93
C THR A 356 7.29 37.16 6.61
N ARG A 357 7.52 37.33 7.92
CA ARG A 357 7.26 38.56 8.69
C ARG A 357 5.81 39.05 8.59
N GLY A 358 4.87 38.12 8.58
CA GLY A 358 3.43 38.36 8.52
C GLY A 358 2.84 38.48 7.11
N LEU A 359 3.61 38.27 6.05
CA LEU A 359 3.09 38.33 4.66
C LEU A 359 2.00 37.29 4.37
N VAL A 360 1.98 36.17 5.10
CA VAL A 360 0.95 35.12 5.00
C VAL A 360 -0.45 35.61 5.36
N TYR A 361 -0.57 36.76 6.03
CA TYR A 361 -1.84 37.40 6.40
C TYR A 361 -2.32 38.45 5.36
N SER A 362 -1.57 38.65 4.27
CA SER A 362 -1.88 39.68 3.26
C SER A 362 -3.30 39.57 2.68
N GLN A 363 -3.81 38.36 2.46
CA GLN A 363 -5.18 38.12 1.99
C GLN A 363 -6.23 38.55 3.02
N GLN A 364 -5.99 38.34 4.32
CA GLN A 364 -6.89 38.81 5.38
C GLN A 364 -6.93 40.34 5.44
N VAL A 365 -5.77 40.99 5.36
CA VAL A 365 -5.68 42.46 5.31
C VAL A 365 -6.41 43.00 4.08
N LEU A 366 -6.21 42.41 2.90
CA LEU A 366 -6.91 42.78 1.67
C LEU A 366 -8.43 42.73 1.84
N ASN A 367 -8.94 41.62 2.39
CA ASN A 367 -10.37 41.44 2.61
C ASN A 367 -10.94 42.44 3.63
N ALA A 368 -10.20 42.71 4.72
CA ALA A 368 -10.60 43.69 5.73
C ALA A 368 -10.67 45.12 5.16
N LEU A 369 -9.72 45.50 4.29
CA LEU A 369 -9.73 46.79 3.60
C LEU A 369 -10.92 46.94 2.66
N ILE A 370 -11.26 45.89 1.92
CA ILE A 370 -12.46 45.87 1.06
C ILE A 370 -13.72 46.01 1.92
N ALA A 371 -13.82 45.30 3.04
CA ALA A 371 -14.94 45.40 3.97
C ALA A 371 -15.06 46.80 4.60
N ARG A 372 -13.95 47.53 4.74
CA ARG A 372 -13.92 48.95 5.16
C ARG A 372 -14.27 49.95 4.05
N GLY A 373 -14.60 49.47 2.85
CA GLY A 373 -15.12 50.30 1.75
C GLY A 373 -14.10 50.70 0.69
N LEU A 374 -12.86 50.17 0.73
CA LEU A 374 -11.92 50.39 -0.37
C LEU A 374 -12.32 49.56 -1.59
N SER A 375 -12.11 50.10 -2.79
CA SER A 375 -12.19 49.29 -4.00
C SER A 375 -11.07 48.25 -4.00
N ARG A 376 -11.34 47.08 -4.60
CA ARG A 376 -10.37 45.97 -4.67
C ARG A 376 -9.01 46.41 -5.22
N ASN A 377 -8.99 47.25 -6.26
CA ASN A 377 -7.75 47.73 -6.86
C ASN A 377 -6.94 48.62 -5.90
N LYS A 378 -7.60 49.50 -5.14
CA LYS A 378 -6.93 50.34 -4.15
C LYS A 378 -6.39 49.50 -2.98
N ALA A 379 -7.20 48.59 -2.46
CA ALA A 379 -6.80 47.71 -1.36
C ALA A 379 -5.64 46.79 -1.79
N TYR A 380 -5.69 46.23 -3.00
CA TYR A 380 -4.62 45.39 -3.54
C TYR A 380 -3.31 46.17 -3.70
N ALA A 381 -3.34 47.36 -4.31
CA ALA A 381 -2.16 48.19 -4.48
C ALA A 381 -1.51 48.56 -3.13
N LEU A 382 -2.31 48.88 -2.12
CA LEU A 382 -1.84 49.17 -0.76
C LEU A 382 -1.19 47.95 -0.11
N VAL A 383 -1.84 46.79 -0.15
CA VAL A 383 -1.29 45.54 0.40
C VAL A 383 -0.01 45.16 -0.33
N GLN A 384 -0.01 45.20 -1.65
CA GLN A 384 1.12 44.82 -2.49
C GLN A 384 2.34 45.72 -2.25
N ARG A 385 2.17 47.05 -2.20
CA ARG A 385 3.32 47.94 -1.97
C ARG A 385 3.96 47.69 -0.60
N ASN A 386 3.17 47.45 0.44
CA ASN A 386 3.68 47.16 1.77
C ASN A 386 4.29 45.76 1.85
N ALA A 387 3.72 44.79 1.15
CA ALA A 387 4.27 43.44 1.07
C ALA A 387 5.64 43.41 0.38
N LEU A 388 5.77 44.09 -0.77
CA LEU A 388 7.04 44.22 -1.49
C LEU A 388 8.11 44.94 -0.66
N ARG A 389 7.71 45.96 0.11
CA ARG A 389 8.60 46.64 1.06
C ARG A 389 9.03 45.72 2.20
N SER A 390 8.13 44.92 2.77
CA SER A 390 8.48 43.93 3.80
C SER A 390 9.56 42.97 3.29
N TRP A 391 9.39 42.48 2.06
CA TRP A 391 10.35 41.58 1.42
C TRP A 391 11.71 42.25 1.18
N LYS A 392 11.71 43.46 0.60
CA LYS A 392 12.94 44.18 0.22
C LYS A 392 13.70 44.74 1.42
N GLU A 393 12.99 45.28 2.41
CA GLU A 393 13.57 45.98 3.56
C GLU A 393 13.74 45.06 4.79
N GLY A 394 13.17 43.85 4.78
CA GLY A 394 13.18 42.97 5.95
C GLY A 394 12.36 43.51 7.13
N LYS A 395 11.37 44.37 6.89
CA LYS A 395 10.53 44.92 7.96
C LYS A 395 9.27 44.11 8.16
N SER A 396 8.68 44.18 9.35
CA SER A 396 7.40 43.55 9.64
C SER A 396 6.31 44.10 8.72
N PHE A 397 5.52 43.21 8.11
CA PHE A 397 4.40 43.63 7.26
C PHE A 397 3.36 44.42 8.06
N LEU A 398 3.13 44.02 9.31
CA LEU A 398 2.26 44.72 10.25
C LEU A 398 2.75 46.15 10.52
N GLU A 399 4.05 46.33 10.80
CA GLU A 399 4.62 47.67 11.06
C GLU A 399 4.51 48.59 9.85
N LEU A 400 4.74 48.05 8.64
CA LEU A 400 4.61 48.82 7.41
C LEU A 400 3.16 49.28 7.17
N LEU A 401 2.19 48.39 7.41
CA LEU A 401 0.77 48.75 7.33
C LEU A 401 0.35 49.73 8.43
N GLU A 402 0.90 49.62 9.64
CA GLU A 402 0.65 50.56 10.74
C GLU A 402 1.22 51.96 10.43
N ALA A 403 2.34 52.04 9.71
CA ALA A 403 2.95 53.30 9.29
C ALA A 403 2.33 53.90 8.01
N ASP A 404 1.64 53.11 7.18
CA ASP A 404 1.08 53.59 5.91
C ASP A 404 -0.12 54.54 6.13
N PRO A 405 -0.03 55.83 5.76
CA PRO A 405 -1.08 56.81 6.04
C PRO A 405 -2.37 56.56 5.25
N GLU A 406 -2.32 55.84 4.13
CA GLU A 406 -3.51 55.50 3.34
C GLU A 406 -4.21 54.23 3.85
N ASN A 407 -3.64 53.54 4.83
CA ASN A 407 -4.28 52.37 5.45
C ASN A 407 -5.30 52.85 6.51
N PRO A 408 -6.60 52.60 6.34
CA PRO A 408 -7.61 52.96 7.35
C PRO A 408 -7.64 52.00 8.55
N LEU A 409 -7.02 50.82 8.46
CA LEU A 409 -6.95 49.83 9.55
C LEU A 409 -5.74 50.10 10.43
N LYS A 410 -5.93 50.34 11.73
CA LYS A 410 -4.86 50.68 12.69
C LYS A 410 -5.04 50.01 14.04
N GLY A 411 -3.98 50.01 14.84
CA GLY A 411 -4.02 49.62 16.25
C GLY A 411 -4.51 48.19 16.46
N LYS A 412 -5.48 48.01 17.36
CA LYS A 412 -6.00 46.68 17.73
C LYS A 412 -6.67 45.96 16.55
N GLU A 413 -7.36 46.71 15.68
CA GLU A 413 -8.08 46.12 14.55
C GLU A 413 -7.10 45.52 13.54
N LEU A 414 -6.03 46.23 13.20
CA LEU A 414 -5.01 45.73 12.28
C LEU A 414 -4.26 44.54 12.88
N ARG A 415 -3.86 44.62 14.16
CA ARG A 415 -3.14 43.54 14.86
C ARG A 415 -3.94 42.24 14.92
N ALA A 416 -5.26 42.31 15.04
CA ALA A 416 -6.12 41.13 15.07
C ALA A 416 -6.12 40.33 13.75
N LEU A 417 -5.75 40.95 12.63
CA LEU A 417 -5.64 40.28 11.32
C LEU A 417 -4.36 39.45 11.16
N PHE A 418 -3.46 39.50 12.13
CA PHE A 418 -2.21 38.73 12.16
C PHE A 418 -2.29 37.55 13.14
N ASP A 419 -3.51 37.07 13.42
CA ASP A 419 -3.77 35.87 14.22
C ASP A 419 -4.05 34.68 13.28
N PRO A 420 -3.42 33.50 13.46
CA PRO A 420 -3.72 32.32 12.66
C PRO A 420 -5.09 31.66 12.97
N LYS A 421 -5.71 31.93 14.12
CA LYS A 421 -6.97 31.29 14.55
C LYS A 421 -8.10 31.35 13.53
N PRO A 422 -8.36 32.45 12.80
CA PRO A 422 -9.42 32.49 11.79
C PRO A 422 -9.25 31.45 10.67
N PHE A 423 -8.01 31.04 10.35
CA PHE A 423 -7.75 29.97 9.37
C PHE A 423 -8.06 28.57 9.92
N LEU A 424 -8.10 28.42 11.25
CA LEU A 424 -8.36 27.14 11.91
C LEU A 424 -9.83 26.93 12.29
N ARG A 425 -10.69 27.94 12.11
CA ARG A 425 -12.09 27.93 12.57
C ARG A 425 -12.96 26.80 12.01
N HIS A 426 -12.55 26.19 10.89
CA HIS A 426 -13.28 25.09 10.24
C HIS A 426 -12.54 23.75 10.33
N VAL A 427 -11.47 23.65 11.11
CA VAL A 427 -10.75 22.39 11.35
C VAL A 427 -11.71 21.33 11.88
N ASP A 428 -12.52 21.63 12.89
CA ASP A 428 -13.46 20.67 13.47
C ASP A 428 -14.48 20.16 12.45
N ALA A 429 -14.97 21.04 11.58
CA ALA A 429 -15.90 20.66 10.52
C ALA A 429 -15.27 19.70 9.49
N ILE A 430 -13.94 19.76 9.30
CA ILE A 430 -13.22 18.82 8.43
C ILE A 430 -13.03 17.47 9.15
N TYR A 431 -12.62 17.48 10.43
CA TYR A 431 -12.43 16.25 11.21
C TYR A 431 -13.74 15.46 11.38
N ALA A 432 -14.87 16.15 11.55
CA ALA A 432 -16.18 15.52 11.64
C ALA A 432 -16.53 14.64 10.41
N ARG A 433 -15.97 14.93 9.23
CA ARG A 433 -16.15 14.10 8.02
C ARG A 433 -15.51 12.72 8.11
N PHE A 434 -14.60 12.53 9.07
CA PHE A 434 -13.91 11.28 9.37
C PHE A 434 -14.44 10.62 10.65
N GLY A 435 -15.49 11.18 11.27
CA GLY A 435 -15.99 10.75 12.57
C GLY A 435 -15.02 11.05 13.73
N LEU A 436 -14.21 12.10 13.60
CA LEU A 436 -13.17 12.50 14.57
C LEU A 436 -13.45 13.86 15.24
#